data_AF-A0A969RAN3-F1
#
_entry.id   AF-A0A969RAN3-F1
#
_cell.length_a   1.000
_cell.length_b   1.000
_cell.length_c   1.000
_cell.angle_alpha   90.00
_cell.angle_beta   90.00
_cell.angle_gamma   90.00
#
_symmetry.space_group_name_H-M   'P 1'
#
loop_
_entity.id
_entity.type
_entity.pdbx_description
1 polymer ?
#
loop_
_entity_poly.entity_id
_entity_poly.type
_entity_poly.pdbx_seq_one_letter_code
_entity_poly.pdbx_strand_id
1 'polypeptide(L)'
;MCYEASKTPLILLFSALALGGFVFLQEVQKPSQQTGIKSEANPVFAFKEADVNAFTVQISKQTLKFEKSAPAGSEKNGAINSSAWRMIAPENTPANEASVAFLLSLLATSRSDRTLPTPVGRKSEFGLEPPFATVEVQLNNQKTHRLLLGKPNFNRSFLYALADPPTDGTQDLAVLQVPIDFQNAVDRPLSEWKQLKEKPKEKSKASPTPTSFAPSTPSPTVSPSASPPPSPTSSPSP
;
A
#
# COMPACT_ATOMS: atom_id res chain seq x y z
N MET A 1 -43.97 60.28 -33.92
CA MET A 1 -43.15 60.09 -32.69
C MET A 1 -41.86 59.43 -33.10
N CYS A 2 -40.74 60.15 -33.06
CA CYS A 2 -39.42 59.62 -33.41
C CYS A 2 -38.71 59.29 -32.09
N TYR A 3 -38.36 58.02 -31.88
CA TYR A 3 -37.60 57.58 -30.70
C TYR A 3 -36.12 57.85 -31.00
N GLU A 4 -35.55 58.90 -30.40
CA GLU A 4 -34.10 59.11 -30.37
C GLU A 4 -33.45 57.90 -29.72
N ALA A 5 -32.61 57.19 -30.47
CA ALA A 5 -31.83 56.07 -29.95
C ALA A 5 -30.86 56.61 -28.90
N SER A 6 -31.30 56.58 -27.65
CA SER A 6 -30.49 56.97 -26.49
C SER A 6 -29.20 56.16 -26.52
N LYS A 7 -28.04 56.85 -26.50
CA LYS A 7 -26.72 56.22 -26.38
C LYS A 7 -26.54 55.57 -25.01
N THR A 8 -27.44 55.86 -24.08
CA THR A 8 -27.47 55.44 -22.67
C THR A 8 -27.60 53.93 -22.46
N PRO A 9 -28.53 53.19 -23.12
CA PRO A 9 -28.59 51.73 -23.04
C PRO A 9 -27.34 51.04 -23.60
N LEU A 10 -26.71 51.60 -24.65
CA LEU A 10 -25.51 51.02 -25.23
C LEU A 10 -24.29 51.15 -24.29
N ILE A 11 -24.16 52.30 -23.63
CA ILE A 11 -23.12 52.54 -22.61
C ILE A 11 -23.31 51.60 -21.42
N LEU A 12 -24.56 51.40 -20.98
CA LEU A 12 -24.86 50.46 -19.89
C LEU A 12 -24.55 49.01 -20.28
N LEU A 13 -24.85 48.60 -21.51
CA LEU A 13 -24.54 47.26 -22.01
C LEU A 13 -23.03 47.01 -22.06
N PHE A 14 -22.25 47.95 -22.57
CA PHE A 14 -20.79 47.87 -22.60
C PHE A 14 -20.18 47.85 -21.20
N SER A 15 -20.71 48.66 -20.28
CA SER A 15 -20.26 48.69 -18.90
C SER A 15 -20.55 47.34 -18.21
N ALA A 16 -21.74 46.76 -18.41
CA ALA A 16 -22.10 45.45 -17.87
C ALA A 16 -21.19 44.32 -18.41
N LEU A 17 -20.86 44.35 -19.71
CA LEU A 17 -19.94 43.39 -20.33
C LEU A 17 -18.51 43.56 -19.82
N ALA A 18 -18.04 44.80 -19.63
CA ALA A 18 -16.69 45.08 -19.09
C ALA A 18 -16.56 44.62 -17.63
N LEU A 19 -17.57 44.90 -16.80
CA LEU A 19 -17.64 44.46 -15.41
C LEU A 19 -17.75 42.93 -15.32
N GLY A 20 -18.62 42.31 -16.12
CA GLY A 20 -18.76 40.85 -16.18
C GLY A 20 -17.48 40.15 -16.65
N GLY A 21 -16.83 40.67 -17.69
CA GLY A 21 -15.56 40.15 -18.19
C GLY A 21 -14.40 40.32 -17.20
N PHE A 22 -14.33 41.46 -16.50
CA PHE A 22 -13.29 41.71 -15.50
C PHE A 22 -13.41 40.79 -14.29
N VAL A 23 -14.63 40.53 -13.80
CA VAL A 23 -14.89 39.56 -12.73
C VAL A 23 -14.55 38.14 -13.18
N PHE A 24 -14.95 37.76 -14.40
CA PHE A 24 -14.67 36.44 -14.96
C PHE A 24 -13.15 36.15 -15.05
N LEU A 25 -12.34 37.15 -15.43
CA LEU A 25 -10.89 37.01 -15.43
C LEU A 25 -10.28 36.90 -14.03
N GLN A 26 -10.85 37.56 -13.01
CA GLN A 26 -10.42 37.39 -11.62
C GLN A 26 -10.78 36.03 -11.03
N GLU A 27 -11.87 35.43 -11.49
CA GLU A 27 -12.35 34.13 -11.00
C GLU A 27 -11.62 32.96 -11.67
N VAL A 28 -11.21 33.13 -12.94
CA VAL A 28 -10.38 32.14 -13.65
C VAL A 28 -8.92 32.13 -13.17
N GLN A 29 -8.40 33.23 -12.62
CA GLN A 29 -7.03 33.29 -12.07
C GLN A 29 -6.92 33.00 -10.57
N LYS A 30 -8.03 32.99 -9.82
CA LYS A 30 -8.02 32.41 -8.48
C LYS A 30 -8.13 30.90 -8.69
N PRO A 31 -7.09 30.09 -8.45
CA PRO A 31 -7.28 28.65 -8.37
C PRO A 31 -8.40 28.44 -7.36
N SER A 32 -9.54 27.97 -7.87
CA SER A 32 -10.74 27.70 -7.10
C SER A 32 -10.31 26.93 -5.86
N GLN A 33 -10.52 27.50 -4.67
CA GLN A 33 -10.65 26.67 -3.48
C GLN A 33 -11.89 25.81 -3.72
N GLN A 34 -11.67 24.65 -4.32
CA GLN A 34 -12.71 23.68 -4.64
C GLN A 34 -13.33 23.20 -3.34
N THR A 35 -14.42 23.86 -2.95
CA THR A 35 -15.44 23.26 -2.12
C THR A 35 -16.40 22.53 -3.06
N GLY A 36 -16.38 21.20 -3.04
CA GLY A 36 -17.37 20.38 -3.74
C GLY A 36 -16.89 18.97 -4.06
N ILE A 37 -16.95 18.07 -3.07
CA ILE A 37 -17.07 16.59 -3.18
C ILE A 37 -16.59 16.00 -4.52
N LYS A 38 -15.29 15.98 -4.72
CA LYS A 38 -14.61 15.00 -5.55
C LYS A 38 -13.43 14.57 -4.72
N SER A 39 -13.48 13.36 -4.18
CA SER A 39 -12.36 12.75 -3.48
C SER A 39 -11.25 12.50 -4.52
N GLU A 40 -10.56 13.57 -4.92
CA GLU A 40 -9.29 13.47 -5.62
C GLU A 40 -8.25 13.23 -4.54
N ALA A 41 -8.21 11.98 -4.08
CA ALA A 41 -7.16 11.50 -3.21
C ALA A 41 -5.82 11.76 -3.93
N ASN A 42 -5.08 12.77 -3.48
CA ASN A 42 -3.83 13.17 -4.09
C ASN A 42 -2.75 12.14 -3.77
N PRO A 43 -1.91 11.74 -4.73
CA PRO A 43 -0.82 10.82 -4.46
C PRO A 43 0.10 11.42 -3.39
N VAL A 44 0.58 10.59 -2.46
CA VAL A 44 1.52 11.04 -1.41
C VAL A 44 2.85 11.44 -2.06
N PHE A 45 3.28 10.69 -3.08
CA PHE A 45 4.45 10.98 -3.90
C PHE A 45 4.17 10.72 -5.37
N ALA A 46 4.91 11.40 -6.25
CA ALA A 46 4.75 11.30 -7.71
C ALA A 46 5.80 10.42 -8.40
N PHE A 47 6.67 9.73 -7.64
CA PHE A 47 7.69 8.84 -8.19
C PHE A 47 7.15 7.43 -8.44
N LYS A 48 7.84 6.64 -9.28
CA LYS A 48 7.55 5.21 -9.45
C LYS A 48 8.50 4.38 -8.60
N GLU A 49 8.04 3.20 -8.17
CA GLU A 49 8.88 2.24 -7.43
C GLU A 49 10.20 1.91 -8.17
N ALA A 50 10.14 1.77 -9.50
CA ALA A 50 11.31 1.49 -10.33
C ALA A 50 12.41 2.58 -10.24
N ASP A 51 12.02 3.82 -9.90
CA ASP A 51 12.92 4.97 -9.79
C ASP A 51 13.66 5.00 -8.45
N VAL A 52 13.30 4.16 -7.48
CA VAL A 52 13.95 4.10 -6.17
C VAL A 52 15.26 3.31 -6.26
N ASN A 53 16.33 3.90 -5.73
CA ASN A 53 17.67 3.29 -5.64
C ASN A 53 18.03 2.88 -4.21
N ALA A 54 17.62 3.67 -3.23
CA ALA A 54 17.86 3.38 -1.82
C ALA A 54 16.68 3.87 -0.98
N PHE A 55 16.49 3.24 0.18
CA PHE A 55 15.54 3.76 1.17
C PHE A 55 16.00 3.44 2.59
N THR A 56 15.54 4.25 3.52
CA THR A 56 15.81 4.13 4.95
C THR A 56 14.50 4.14 5.71
N VAL A 57 14.36 3.23 6.67
CA VAL A 57 13.24 3.20 7.62
C VAL A 57 13.81 3.39 9.02
N GLN A 58 13.36 4.44 9.71
CA GLN A 58 13.73 4.74 11.09
C GLN A 58 12.50 4.54 11.97
N ILE A 59 12.56 3.60 12.91
CA ILE A 59 11.48 3.33 13.86
C ILE A 59 12.09 3.27 15.26
N SER A 60 11.59 4.12 16.17
CA SER A 60 12.09 4.23 17.54
C SER A 60 13.62 4.42 17.63
N LYS A 61 14.39 3.34 17.85
CA LYS A 61 15.87 3.35 17.94
C LYS A 61 16.55 2.48 16.89
N GLN A 62 15.80 1.98 15.92
CA GLN A 62 16.30 1.13 14.86
C GLN A 62 16.27 1.86 13.53
N THR A 63 17.37 1.75 12.80
CA THR A 63 17.51 2.28 11.44
C THR A 63 17.81 1.14 10.50
N LEU A 64 16.90 0.91 9.57
CA LEU A 64 17.05 -0.04 8.48
C LEU A 64 17.43 0.73 7.22
N LYS A 65 18.53 0.36 6.57
CA LYS A 65 18.97 0.98 5.32
C LYS A 65 19.04 -0.07 4.24
N PHE A 66 18.53 0.27 3.07
CA PHE A 66 18.44 -0.62 1.93
C PHE A 66 18.94 0.06 0.67
N GLU A 67 19.61 -0.72 -0.17
CA GLU A 67 20.10 -0.30 -1.47
C GLU A 67 19.72 -1.35 -2.51
N LYS A 68 19.42 -0.89 -3.72
CA LYS A 68 19.12 -1.73 -4.85
C LYS A 68 20.40 -2.45 -5.29
N SER A 69 20.32 -3.77 -5.41
CA SER A 69 21.40 -4.61 -5.90
C SER A 69 21.14 -5.04 -7.35
N ALA A 70 22.02 -5.89 -7.88
CA ALA A 70 21.75 -6.53 -9.16
C ALA A 70 20.45 -7.36 -9.10
N PRO A 71 19.73 -7.54 -10.23
CA PRO A 71 18.45 -8.24 -10.27
C PRO A 71 18.52 -9.63 -9.64
N ALA A 72 17.45 -10.06 -8.98
CA ALA A 72 17.33 -11.44 -8.49
C ALA A 72 17.51 -12.42 -9.66
N GLY A 73 18.22 -13.52 -9.42
CA GLY A 73 18.58 -14.51 -10.43
C GLY A 73 19.83 -14.18 -11.27
N SER A 74 20.37 -12.95 -11.18
CA SER A 74 21.61 -12.62 -11.89
C SER A 74 22.83 -13.28 -11.23
N GLU A 75 23.75 -13.80 -12.04
CA GLU A 75 24.99 -14.41 -11.58
C GLU A 75 26.12 -13.37 -11.57
N LYS A 76 26.83 -13.27 -10.44
CA LYS A 76 28.07 -12.49 -10.35
C LYS A 76 29.10 -13.31 -9.58
N ASN A 77 30.26 -13.53 -10.18
CA ASN A 77 31.37 -14.29 -9.60
C ASN A 77 30.95 -15.71 -9.11
N GLY A 78 30.12 -16.43 -9.88
CA GLY A 78 29.67 -17.78 -9.51
C GLY A 78 28.57 -17.83 -8.43
N ALA A 79 28.04 -16.68 -8.00
CA ALA A 79 26.96 -16.60 -7.03
C ALA A 79 25.69 -16.00 -7.66
N ILE A 80 24.56 -16.67 -7.45
CA ILE A 80 23.23 -16.17 -7.86
C ILE A 80 22.73 -15.15 -6.84
N ASN A 81 22.30 -13.98 -7.32
CA ASN A 81 21.65 -12.98 -6.49
C ASN A 81 20.26 -13.46 -6.08
N SER A 82 20.02 -13.61 -4.78
CA SER A 82 18.74 -14.09 -4.26
C SER A 82 17.68 -13.01 -4.09
N SER A 83 18.06 -11.73 -4.21
CA SER A 83 17.16 -10.58 -4.09
C SER A 83 17.71 -9.40 -4.87
N ALA A 84 16.82 -8.58 -5.43
CA ALA A 84 17.15 -7.30 -6.08
C ALA A 84 17.46 -6.18 -5.08
N TRP A 85 17.33 -6.45 -3.78
CA TRP A 85 17.58 -5.49 -2.70
C TRP A 85 18.51 -6.09 -1.64
N ARG A 86 19.38 -5.25 -1.09
CA ARG A 86 20.19 -5.58 0.09
C ARG A 86 19.88 -4.62 1.22
N MET A 87 19.76 -5.18 2.41
CA MET A 87 19.89 -4.41 3.64
C MET A 87 21.39 -4.17 3.86
N ILE A 88 21.76 -2.93 4.13
CA ILE A 88 23.14 -2.50 4.43
C ILE A 88 23.30 -2.11 5.91
N ALA A 89 22.20 -1.85 6.62
CA ALA A 89 22.17 -1.66 8.07
C ALA A 89 20.83 -2.16 8.63
N PRO A 90 20.80 -2.73 9.85
CA PRO A 90 21.95 -2.96 10.75
C PRO A 90 22.87 -4.11 10.30
N GLU A 91 22.39 -4.98 9.42
CA GLU A 91 23.13 -6.12 8.91
C GLU A 91 23.29 -6.01 7.39
N ASN A 92 24.41 -6.52 6.85
CA ASN A 92 24.65 -6.54 5.41
C ASN A 92 24.18 -7.87 4.80
N THR A 93 22.89 -7.96 4.45
CA THR A 93 22.21 -9.21 4.04
C THR A 93 21.26 -8.96 2.86
N PRO A 94 21.00 -9.96 2.00
CA PRO A 94 19.88 -9.90 1.06
C PRO A 94 18.58 -9.57 1.79
N ALA A 95 17.85 -8.59 1.25
CA ALA A 95 16.56 -8.16 1.80
C ALA A 95 15.44 -9.06 1.29
N ASN A 96 14.38 -9.19 2.08
CA ASN A 96 13.16 -9.86 1.66
C ASN A 96 12.47 -9.05 0.56
N GLU A 97 12.38 -9.62 -0.64
CA GLU A 97 11.81 -8.92 -1.80
C GLU A 97 10.35 -8.52 -1.60
N ALA A 98 9.54 -9.37 -0.96
CA ALA A 98 8.13 -9.07 -0.69
C ALA A 98 7.96 -7.92 0.32
N SER A 99 8.75 -7.90 1.39
CA SER A 99 8.71 -6.83 2.38
C SER A 99 9.11 -5.48 1.78
N VAL A 100 10.15 -5.48 0.93
CA VAL A 100 10.60 -4.28 0.22
C VAL A 100 9.54 -3.80 -0.78
N ALA A 101 9.05 -4.69 -1.65
CA ALA A 101 8.06 -4.36 -2.66
C ALA A 101 6.77 -3.82 -2.04
N PHE A 102 6.33 -4.38 -0.90
CA PHE A 102 5.16 -3.88 -0.18
C PHE A 102 5.33 -2.42 0.23
N LEU A 103 6.43 -2.07 0.91
CA LEU A 103 6.66 -0.68 1.35
C LEU A 103 6.81 0.28 0.15
N LEU A 104 7.57 -0.10 -0.88
CA LEU A 104 7.80 0.77 -2.03
C LEU A 104 6.53 0.97 -2.86
N SER A 105 5.72 -0.09 -3.03
CA SER A 105 4.39 0.01 -3.63
C SER A 105 3.52 0.98 -2.84
N LEU A 106 3.47 0.86 -1.50
CA LEU A 106 2.70 1.80 -0.67
C LEU A 106 3.13 3.25 -0.92
N LEU A 107 4.43 3.53 -0.93
CA LEU A 107 4.93 4.90 -1.15
C LEU A 107 4.59 5.42 -2.55
N ALA A 108 4.69 4.57 -3.58
CA ALA A 108 4.46 4.96 -4.97
C ALA A 108 2.97 5.07 -5.35
N THR A 109 2.10 4.31 -4.69
CA THR A 109 0.67 4.23 -5.08
C THR A 109 -0.28 4.85 -4.06
N SER A 110 0.16 5.07 -2.82
CA SER A 110 -0.72 5.59 -1.78
C SER A 110 -1.17 7.01 -2.10
N ARG A 111 -2.40 7.29 -1.71
CA ARG A 111 -3.02 8.60 -1.80
C ARG A 111 -3.41 9.06 -0.41
N SER A 112 -3.40 10.38 -0.21
CA SER A 112 -3.92 11.00 1.00
C SER A 112 -5.44 11.02 0.92
N ASP A 113 -6.13 10.51 1.95
CA ASP A 113 -7.58 10.65 2.06
C ASP A 113 -7.97 12.12 2.27
N ARG A 114 -7.22 12.81 3.14
CA ARG A 114 -7.43 14.20 3.52
C ARG A 114 -6.12 14.90 3.82
N THR A 115 -6.09 16.19 3.49
CA THR A 115 -5.00 17.10 3.88
C THR A 115 -5.54 18.12 4.86
N LEU A 116 -4.89 18.27 6.01
CA LEU A 116 -5.25 19.17 7.09
C LEU A 116 -4.23 20.31 7.15
N PRO A 117 -4.60 21.54 6.76
CA PRO A 117 -3.77 22.73 6.99
C PRO A 117 -3.56 22.92 8.49
N THR A 118 -2.31 22.91 8.92
CA THR A 118 -1.96 22.81 10.34
C THR A 118 -0.83 23.78 10.68
N PRO A 119 -0.99 24.67 11.66
CA PRO A 119 0.12 25.49 12.16
C PRO A 119 1.26 24.62 12.66
N VAL A 120 2.51 25.00 12.34
CA VAL A 120 3.70 24.20 12.68
C VAL A 120 3.80 23.83 14.17
N GLY A 121 3.38 24.73 15.06
CA GLY A 121 3.38 24.50 16.51
C GLY A 121 2.42 23.42 17.01
N ARG A 122 1.53 22.89 16.15
CA ARG A 122 0.58 21.82 16.49
C ARG A 122 1.01 20.44 15.99
N LYS A 123 2.23 20.31 15.46
CA LYS A 123 2.77 19.04 14.93
C LYS A 123 2.70 17.88 15.93
N SER A 124 2.96 18.13 17.21
CA SER A 124 2.90 17.12 18.28
C SER A 124 1.50 16.54 18.50
N GLU A 125 0.44 17.29 18.20
CA GLU A 125 -0.95 16.80 18.33
C GLU A 125 -1.21 15.61 17.41
N PHE A 126 -0.46 15.48 16.32
CA PHE A 126 -0.56 14.41 15.34
C PHE A 126 0.46 13.28 15.58
N GLY A 127 1.24 13.36 16.66
CA GLY A 127 2.31 12.39 16.95
C GLY A 127 3.46 12.47 15.95
N LEU A 128 3.72 13.65 15.37
CA LEU A 128 4.79 13.88 14.40
C LEU A 128 6.05 14.51 15.04
N GLU A 129 6.05 14.64 16.37
CA GLU A 129 7.16 15.17 17.17
C GLU A 129 7.20 14.49 18.56
N PRO A 130 7.99 13.40 18.70
CA PRO A 130 8.69 12.68 17.63
C PRO A 130 7.69 11.88 16.75
N PRO A 131 8.03 11.63 15.47
CA PRO A 131 7.24 10.72 14.62
C PRO A 131 7.39 9.27 15.10
N PHE A 132 6.36 8.45 14.86
CA PHE A 132 6.39 7.00 15.09
C PHE A 132 7.44 6.31 14.21
N ALA A 133 7.47 6.70 12.93
CA ALA A 133 8.46 6.21 11.98
C ALA A 133 8.79 7.29 10.94
N THR A 134 10.01 7.25 10.40
CA THR A 134 10.43 8.07 9.26
C THR A 134 10.90 7.18 8.15
N VAL A 135 10.35 7.37 6.94
CA VAL A 135 10.78 6.68 5.73
C VAL A 135 11.41 7.70 4.80
N GLU A 136 12.63 7.43 4.35
CA GLU A 136 13.36 8.25 3.40
C GLU A 136 13.65 7.41 2.16
N VAL A 137 13.38 7.94 0.97
CA VAL A 137 13.68 7.28 -0.29
C VAL A 137 14.60 8.17 -1.13
N GLN A 138 15.60 7.56 -1.75
CA GLN A 138 16.51 8.20 -2.69
C GLN A 138 16.23 7.64 -4.07
N LEU A 139 15.93 8.53 -5.00
CA LEU A 139 15.60 8.20 -6.38
C LEU A 139 16.87 8.18 -7.26
N ASN A 140 16.77 7.57 -8.44
CA ASN A 140 17.83 7.50 -9.44
C ASN A 140 18.33 8.89 -9.89
N ASN A 141 17.47 9.91 -9.83
CA ASN A 141 17.79 11.29 -10.15
C ASN A 141 18.38 12.08 -8.97
N GLN A 142 18.80 11.39 -7.90
CA GLN A 142 19.35 11.96 -6.67
C GLN A 142 18.36 12.80 -5.84
N LYS A 143 17.07 12.86 -6.22
CA LYS A 143 16.05 13.46 -5.36
C LYS A 143 15.75 12.54 -4.18
N THR A 144 15.54 13.16 -3.03
CA THR A 144 15.13 12.48 -1.81
C THR A 144 13.72 12.88 -1.46
N HIS A 145 12.90 11.90 -1.08
CA HIS A 145 11.61 12.13 -0.46
C HIS A 145 11.60 11.57 0.95
N ARG A 146 10.87 12.24 1.85
CA ARG A 146 10.79 11.88 3.26
C ARG A 146 9.34 11.87 3.73
N LEU A 147 8.91 10.74 4.29
CA LEU A 147 7.61 10.56 4.92
C LEU A 147 7.78 10.41 6.43
N LEU A 148 7.23 11.35 7.20
CA LEU A 148 7.09 11.22 8.65
C LEU A 148 5.72 10.62 8.94
N LEU A 149 5.70 9.50 9.66
CA LEU A 149 4.48 8.82 10.11
C LEU A 149 4.23 9.14 11.58
N GLY A 150 3.04 9.64 11.86
CA GLY A 150 2.58 9.99 13.19
C GLY A 150 1.65 8.96 13.80
N LYS A 151 0.76 9.41 14.68
CA LYS A 151 -0.19 8.54 15.37
C LYS A 151 -1.39 8.18 14.47
N PRO A 152 -2.10 7.07 14.75
CA PRO A 152 -3.37 6.78 14.12
C PRO A 152 -4.45 7.81 14.44
N ASN A 153 -5.40 7.97 13.53
CA ASN A 153 -6.65 8.68 13.80
C ASN A 153 -7.56 7.86 14.76
N PHE A 154 -8.69 8.44 15.17
CA PHE A 154 -9.56 7.85 16.20
C PHE A 154 -10.07 6.43 15.88
N ASN A 155 -10.43 6.17 14.61
CA ASN A 155 -10.92 4.86 14.17
C ASN A 155 -9.79 3.94 13.66
N ARG A 156 -8.52 4.38 13.76
CA ARG A 156 -7.32 3.64 13.34
C ARG A 156 -7.32 3.20 11.88
N SER A 157 -8.10 3.85 11.01
CA SER A 157 -8.10 3.56 9.57
C SER A 157 -6.95 4.26 8.85
N PHE A 158 -6.45 5.37 9.41
CA PHE A 158 -5.40 6.18 8.83
C PHE A 158 -4.37 6.60 9.88
N LEU A 159 -3.15 6.89 9.41
CA LEU A 159 -2.11 7.57 10.15
C LEU A 159 -2.04 9.03 9.71
N TYR A 160 -1.74 9.93 10.64
CA TYR A 160 -1.29 11.26 10.26
C TYR A 160 0.13 11.20 9.72
N ALA A 161 0.43 11.96 8.67
CA ALA A 161 1.74 11.98 8.06
C ALA A 161 2.15 13.35 7.52
N LEU A 162 3.45 13.55 7.31
CA LEU A 162 3.99 14.65 6.52
C LEU A 162 4.85 14.09 5.41
N ALA A 163 4.56 14.47 4.17
CA ALA A 163 5.40 14.22 3.02
C ALA A 163 6.26 15.47 2.76
N ASP A 164 7.57 15.27 2.64
CA ASP A 164 8.57 16.30 2.37
C ASP A 164 8.40 17.58 3.23
N PRO A 165 8.29 17.45 4.57
CA PRO A 165 8.07 18.62 5.42
C PRO A 165 9.28 19.57 5.34
N PRO A 166 9.03 20.89 5.31
CA PRO A 166 10.09 21.90 5.31
C PRO A 166 10.93 21.77 6.58
N THR A 167 12.25 21.87 6.42
CA THR A 167 13.21 21.68 7.52
C THR A 167 13.26 22.90 8.44
N ASP A 168 12.86 24.08 7.96
CA ASP A 168 13.07 25.35 8.65
C ASP A 168 12.05 25.61 9.77
N GLY A 169 10.97 24.81 9.85
CA GLY A 169 9.99 24.87 10.94
C GLY A 169 9.18 26.17 11.03
N THR A 170 9.17 27.00 9.98
CA THR A 170 8.49 28.30 9.96
C THR A 170 7.18 28.32 9.17
N GLN A 171 6.92 27.28 8.38
CA GLN A 171 5.78 27.22 7.47
C GLN A 171 4.68 26.32 8.05
N ASP A 172 3.44 26.66 7.75
CA ASP A 172 2.30 25.79 8.04
C ASP A 172 2.46 24.45 7.31
N LEU A 173 1.99 23.40 7.97
CA LEU A 173 2.14 22.02 7.58
C LEU A 173 0.88 21.51 6.89
N ALA A 174 1.06 20.76 5.81
CA ALA A 174 0.01 19.98 5.17
C ALA A 174 -0.01 18.56 5.77
N VAL A 175 -0.73 18.37 6.89
CA VAL A 175 -0.81 17.06 7.54
C VAL A 175 -1.73 16.14 6.72
N LEU A 176 -1.17 15.04 6.22
CA LEU A 176 -1.87 14.05 5.40
C LEU A 176 -2.50 12.96 6.27
N GLN A 177 -3.54 12.30 5.77
CA GLN A 177 -4.03 11.02 6.28
C GLN A 177 -3.69 9.91 5.30
N VAL A 178 -2.76 9.03 5.69
CA VAL A 178 -2.29 7.90 4.88
C VAL A 178 -2.84 6.58 5.43
N PRO A 179 -3.03 5.52 4.61
CA PRO A 179 -3.56 4.25 5.06
C PRO A 179 -2.79 3.65 6.25
N ILE A 180 -3.50 2.94 7.13
CA ILE A 180 -2.89 2.24 8.27
C ILE A 180 -1.84 1.20 7.86
N ASP A 181 -1.88 0.73 6.61
CA ASP A 181 -0.90 -0.20 6.04
C ASP A 181 0.54 0.31 6.11
N PHE A 182 0.77 1.63 6.19
CA PHE A 182 2.10 2.17 6.46
C PHE A 182 2.65 1.74 7.81
N GLN A 183 1.81 1.65 8.85
CA GLN A 183 2.23 1.13 10.16
C GLN A 183 2.62 -0.34 10.04
N ASN A 184 1.78 -1.15 9.36
CA ASN A 184 2.07 -2.57 9.12
C ASN A 184 3.34 -2.78 8.29
N ALA A 185 3.64 -1.87 7.35
CA ALA A 185 4.83 -1.94 6.52
C ALA A 185 6.10 -1.70 7.33
N VAL A 186 6.12 -0.69 8.21
CA VAL A 186 7.32 -0.28 8.94
C VAL A 186 7.52 -1.04 10.25
N ASP A 187 6.46 -1.42 10.98
CA ASP A 187 6.55 -2.10 12.28
C ASP A 187 6.91 -3.60 12.19
N ARG A 188 7.39 -4.04 11.02
CA ARG A 188 7.79 -5.43 10.80
C ARG A 188 9.03 -5.77 11.60
N PRO A 189 9.10 -6.99 12.18
CA PRO A 189 10.31 -7.43 12.86
C PRO A 189 11.49 -7.49 11.89
N LEU A 190 12.71 -7.21 12.38
CA LEU A 190 13.93 -7.21 11.57
C LEU A 190 14.10 -8.48 10.72
N SER A 191 13.69 -9.64 11.23
CA SER A 191 13.77 -10.92 10.51
C SER A 191 12.93 -10.95 9.23
N GLU A 192 11.79 -10.25 9.17
CA GLU A 192 10.94 -10.20 7.98
C GLU A 192 11.53 -9.32 6.87
N TRP A 193 12.46 -8.42 7.21
CA TRP A 193 13.20 -7.64 6.24
C TRP A 193 14.35 -8.40 5.60
N LYS A 194 14.71 -9.57 6.13
CA LYS A 194 15.81 -10.41 5.65
C LYS A 194 15.25 -11.49 4.74
N GLN A 195 15.96 -11.82 3.67
CA GLN A 195 15.56 -12.93 2.79
C GLN A 195 15.42 -14.21 3.62
N LEU A 196 14.23 -14.82 3.60
CA LEU A 196 14.04 -16.12 4.21
C LEU A 196 14.92 -17.12 3.47
N LYS A 197 15.84 -17.78 4.18
CA LYS A 197 16.43 -19.02 3.67
C LYS A 197 15.29 -20.03 3.59
N GLU A 198 14.90 -20.40 2.37
CA GLU A 198 13.96 -21.50 2.17
C GLU A 198 14.49 -22.71 2.95
N LYS A 199 13.74 -23.15 3.97
CA LYS A 199 13.94 -24.48 4.54
C LYS A 199 13.61 -25.44 3.39
N PRO A 200 14.48 -26.39 3.02
CA PRO A 200 14.19 -27.34 1.95
C PRO A 200 12.79 -27.91 2.16
N LYS A 201 11.93 -27.82 1.14
CA LYS A 201 10.66 -28.57 1.09
C LYS A 201 11.02 -30.03 1.33
N GLU A 202 10.84 -30.48 2.56
CA GLU A 202 10.78 -31.89 2.89
C GLU A 202 9.72 -32.47 1.96
N LYS A 203 10.16 -33.35 1.06
CA LYS A 203 9.33 -33.94 0.01
C LYS A 203 8.02 -34.39 0.64
N SER A 204 6.94 -33.67 0.34
CA SER A 204 5.58 -34.12 0.60
C SER A 204 5.47 -35.50 -0.02
N LYS A 205 5.51 -36.52 0.83
CA LYS A 205 5.35 -37.91 0.45
C LYS A 205 3.91 -38.04 -0.05
N ALA A 206 3.76 -38.16 -1.36
CA ALA A 206 2.59 -38.58 -2.12
C ALA A 206 1.25 -38.60 -1.37
N SER A 207 0.38 -37.63 -1.65
CA SER A 207 -1.06 -37.83 -1.50
C SER A 207 -1.52 -38.77 -2.62
N PRO A 208 -2.25 -39.87 -2.33
CA PRO A 208 -2.66 -40.81 -3.36
C PRO A 208 -3.70 -40.17 -4.28
N THR A 209 -3.47 -40.34 -5.59
CA THR A 209 -4.37 -39.98 -6.70
C THR A 209 -5.79 -40.48 -6.46
N PRO A 210 -6.85 -39.71 -6.77
CA PRO A 210 -8.20 -40.24 -6.80
C PRO A 210 -8.30 -41.20 -7.99
N THR A 211 -8.45 -42.50 -7.71
CA THR A 211 -8.74 -43.51 -8.72
C THR A 211 -10.05 -43.17 -9.43
N SER A 212 -9.94 -42.94 -10.73
CA SER A 212 -11.04 -42.78 -11.68
C SER A 212 -11.96 -44.00 -11.60
N PHE A 213 -13.24 -43.77 -11.28
CA PHE A 213 -14.29 -44.78 -11.37
C PHE A 213 -14.64 -45.01 -12.84
N ALA A 214 -14.30 -46.19 -13.37
CA ALA A 214 -14.86 -46.69 -14.61
C ALA A 214 -16.08 -47.58 -14.29
N PRO A 215 -17.25 -47.37 -14.91
CA PRO A 215 -18.39 -48.26 -14.75
C PRO A 215 -18.30 -49.42 -15.73
N SER A 216 -18.51 -50.65 -15.27
CA SER A 216 -18.75 -51.80 -16.15
C SER A 216 -19.78 -52.74 -15.52
N THR A 217 -20.85 -52.90 -16.28
CA THR A 217 -22.18 -53.52 -16.10
C THR A 217 -22.13 -55.03 -15.78
N PRO A 218 -23.18 -55.63 -15.17
CA PRO A 218 -23.16 -57.00 -14.63
C PRO A 218 -23.77 -58.05 -15.58
N SER A 219 -23.40 -59.34 -15.44
CA SER A 219 -24.20 -60.51 -15.87
C SER A 219 -23.54 -61.88 -15.55
N PRO A 220 -24.27 -63.03 -15.57
CA PRO A 220 -24.55 -63.82 -14.35
C PRO A 220 -24.22 -65.34 -14.40
N THR A 221 -24.55 -66.04 -13.30
CA THR A 221 -24.87 -67.51 -13.17
C THR A 221 -23.61 -68.42 -13.09
N VAL A 222 -23.41 -69.36 -12.14
CA VAL A 222 -24.28 -70.42 -11.57
C VAL A 222 -23.73 -70.96 -10.21
N SER A 223 -24.62 -71.39 -9.30
CA SER A 223 -24.45 -72.24 -8.09
C SER A 223 -24.11 -73.73 -8.41
N PRO A 224 -23.96 -74.74 -7.48
CA PRO A 224 -24.46 -74.85 -6.07
C PRO A 224 -23.65 -75.68 -5.02
N SER A 225 -24.21 -75.75 -3.79
CA SER A 225 -24.10 -76.81 -2.74
C SER A 225 -22.87 -76.81 -1.82
N ALA A 226 -22.90 -76.98 -0.49
CA ALA A 226 -23.89 -77.62 0.40
C ALA A 226 -23.82 -77.12 1.87
N SER A 227 -25.00 -77.17 2.52
CA SER A 227 -25.46 -77.26 3.93
C SER A 227 -24.61 -76.88 5.18
N PRO A 228 -25.26 -76.27 6.21
CA PRO A 228 -24.71 -76.05 7.56
C PRO A 228 -25.16 -77.12 8.59
N PRO A 229 -24.48 -77.27 9.75
CA PRO A 229 -24.98 -78.05 10.89
C PRO A 229 -25.77 -77.19 11.92
N PRO A 230 -26.61 -77.83 12.77
CA PRO A 230 -27.75 -77.20 13.43
C PRO A 230 -27.51 -76.71 14.87
N SER A 231 -28.39 -75.82 15.32
CA SER A 231 -28.60 -75.43 16.73
C SER A 231 -29.42 -76.46 17.51
N PRO A 232 -29.26 -76.55 18.84
CA PRO A 232 -30.33 -76.92 19.78
C PRO A 232 -30.67 -75.71 20.68
N THR A 233 -31.88 -75.15 20.64
CA THR A 233 -33.12 -75.51 21.37
C THR A 233 -33.05 -75.38 22.90
N SER A 234 -33.64 -74.27 23.38
CA SER A 234 -34.54 -74.07 24.51
C SER A 234 -34.54 -75.00 25.73
N SER A 235 -34.55 -74.39 26.93
CA SER A 235 -35.39 -74.85 28.04
C SER A 235 -35.76 -73.69 28.98
N PRO A 236 -37.05 -73.49 29.30
CA PRO A 236 -37.51 -72.65 30.41
C PRO A 236 -37.84 -73.51 31.64
N SER A 237 -37.81 -72.95 32.84
CA SER A 237 -38.45 -73.56 34.02
C SER A 237 -38.57 -72.53 35.18
N PRO A 238 -39.35 -72.86 36.22
CA PRO A 238 -40.63 -72.25 36.60
C PRO A 238 -40.55 -71.09 37.60
#